data_AF-A0A7S3ZKN7-F1
#
_entry.id   AF-A0A7S3ZKN7-F1
#
_cell.length_a   1.000
_cell.length_b   1.000
_cell.length_c   1.000
_cell.angle_alpha   90.00
_cell.angle_beta   90.00
_cell.angle_gamma   90.00
#
_symmetry.space_group_name_H-M   'P 1'
#
loop_
_entity.id
_entity.type
_entity.pdbx_description
1 polymer ?
#
loop_
_entity_poly.entity_id
_entity_poly.type
_entity_poly.pdbx_seq_one_letter_code
_entity_poly.pdbx_strand_id
1 'polypeptide(L)'
;MSPLVVRARVGSLWCQKCGRLLCEAHRNQHSCEMEMQELERRRRVDVDAIREGIKRQEEEKEQRAADADALKRAEAGAKAARYRMWKDRRRHVAGISSSVASMVQRWSVQAEAGRKRDRLLDIYTSCNRINLRLWNEVSQPEILSDIDMDAWKRLCRNYADACALTGMVILVEGVELDLRLPWLRDEDQDWLDAPPPDANEVDLSTADPPS
;
A
#
# COMPACT_ATOMS: atom_id res chain seq x y z
N MET A 1 -64.60 -84.92 33.61
CA MET A 1 -64.28 -83.48 33.65
C MET A 1 -62.78 -83.34 33.89
N SER A 2 -62.02 -82.97 32.87
CA SER A 2 -60.57 -82.81 32.98
C SER A 2 -60.25 -81.40 33.52
N PRO A 3 -59.29 -81.23 34.44
CA PRO A 3 -59.04 -79.95 35.08
C PRO A 3 -58.41 -78.95 34.08
N LEU A 4 -58.86 -77.70 34.17
CA LEU A 4 -58.32 -76.58 33.40
C LEU A 4 -56.91 -76.25 33.93
N VAL A 5 -55.88 -76.63 33.19
CA VAL A 5 -54.49 -76.29 33.54
C VAL A 5 -54.16 -74.91 32.96
N VAL A 6 -54.14 -73.90 33.83
CA VAL A 6 -53.65 -72.56 33.46
C VAL A 6 -52.12 -72.63 33.34
N ARG A 7 -51.62 -72.69 32.10
CA ARG A 7 -50.18 -72.63 31.80
C ARG A 7 -49.71 -71.18 31.79
N ALA A 8 -48.94 -70.84 32.83
CA ALA A 8 -48.05 -69.67 32.98
C ALA A 8 -48.70 -68.27 33.00
N ARG A 9 -48.43 -67.52 34.08
CA ARG A 9 -48.41 -66.05 34.06
C ARG A 9 -47.23 -65.62 33.21
N VAL A 10 -47.40 -65.50 31.90
CA VAL A 10 -46.44 -64.81 31.05
C VAL A 10 -46.44 -63.35 31.51
N GLY A 11 -45.27 -62.78 31.85
CA GLY A 11 -45.11 -61.36 32.13
C GLY A 11 -45.56 -60.56 30.90
N SER A 12 -46.84 -60.23 30.87
CA SER A 12 -47.48 -59.65 29.70
C SER A 12 -47.41 -58.14 29.84
N LEU A 13 -46.53 -57.53 29.06
CA LEU A 13 -46.33 -56.09 29.01
C LEU A 13 -47.32 -55.51 28.01
N TRP A 14 -47.96 -54.40 28.38
CA TRP A 14 -48.96 -53.76 27.53
C TRP A 14 -48.39 -52.50 26.89
N CYS A 15 -48.46 -52.41 25.55
CA CYS A 15 -48.01 -51.22 24.84
C CYS A 15 -49.09 -50.12 24.92
N GLN A 16 -48.79 -49.02 25.60
CA GLN A 16 -49.74 -47.90 25.80
C GLN A 16 -50.17 -47.20 24.50
N LYS A 17 -49.37 -47.27 23.43
CA LYS A 17 -49.67 -46.61 22.15
C LYS A 17 -50.60 -47.41 21.24
N CYS A 18 -50.37 -48.71 21.10
CA CYS A 18 -51.10 -49.56 20.15
C CYS A 18 -52.02 -50.60 20.82
N GLY A 19 -52.02 -50.66 22.16
CA GLY A 19 -52.88 -51.55 22.94
C GLY A 19 -52.50 -53.03 22.91
N ARG A 20 -51.41 -53.42 22.24
CA ARG A 20 -51.01 -54.83 22.10
C ARG A 20 -50.33 -55.36 23.37
N LEU A 21 -50.66 -56.60 23.71
CA LEU A 21 -49.98 -57.39 24.73
C LEU A 21 -48.72 -58.03 24.13
N LEU A 22 -47.57 -57.75 24.75
CA LEU A 22 -46.25 -58.18 24.34
C LEU A 22 -45.68 -59.10 25.42
N CYS A 23 -44.96 -60.14 25.00
CA CYS A 23 -44.09 -60.87 25.92
C CYS A 23 -42.74 -60.15 26.04
N GLU A 24 -42.00 -60.42 27.12
CA GLU A 24 -40.69 -59.80 27.40
C GLU A 24 -39.71 -59.88 26.21
N ALA A 25 -39.69 -61.01 25.49
CA ALA A 25 -38.81 -61.22 24.35
C ALA A 25 -39.09 -60.29 23.16
N HIS A 26 -40.34 -59.88 22.96
CA HIS A 26 -40.78 -59.09 21.80
C HIS A 26 -41.03 -57.62 22.13
N ARG A 27 -40.88 -57.23 23.40
CA ARG A 27 -41.06 -55.86 23.88
C ARG A 27 -40.19 -54.88 23.09
N ASN A 28 -38.88 -55.13 23.09
CA ASN A 28 -37.87 -54.24 22.48
C ASN A 28 -37.85 -54.28 20.94
N GLN A 29 -38.56 -55.22 20.30
CA GLN A 29 -38.66 -55.33 18.84
C GLN A 29 -39.98 -54.75 18.32
N HIS A 30 -40.84 -54.27 19.21
CA HIS A 30 -42.12 -53.69 18.85
C HIS A 30 -41.93 -52.32 18.21
N SER A 31 -42.58 -52.09 17.08
CA SER A 31 -42.43 -50.86 16.27
C SER A 31 -42.61 -49.59 17.08
N CYS A 32 -43.59 -49.52 17.98
CA CYS A 32 -43.80 -48.32 18.80
C CYS A 32 -42.70 -48.08 19.85
N GLU A 33 -42.03 -49.12 20.36
CA GLU A 33 -40.87 -48.93 21.26
C GLU A 33 -39.62 -48.54 20.47
N MET A 34 -39.43 -49.14 19.29
CA MET A 34 -38.35 -48.78 18.37
C MET A 34 -38.44 -47.33 17.90
N GLU A 35 -39.64 -46.86 17.54
CA GLU A 35 -39.89 -45.46 17.20
C GLU A 35 -39.63 -44.52 18.37
N MET A 36 -39.99 -44.90 19.60
CA MET A 36 -39.66 -44.08 20.78
C MET A 36 -38.16 -44.06 21.05
N GLN A 37 -37.47 -45.19 20.92
CA GLN A 37 -36.01 -45.23 21.03
C GLN A 37 -35.32 -44.43 19.93
N GLU A 38 -35.87 -44.41 18.72
CA GLU A 38 -35.33 -43.62 17.63
C GLU A 38 -35.62 -42.13 17.82
N LEU A 39 -36.80 -41.77 18.31
CA LEU A 39 -37.11 -40.40 18.73
C LEU A 39 -36.24 -39.95 19.91
N GLU A 40 -35.95 -40.83 20.87
CA GLU A 40 -35.01 -40.55 21.97
C GLU A 40 -33.57 -40.43 21.47
N ARG A 41 -33.14 -41.25 20.51
CA ARG A 41 -31.84 -41.10 19.82
C ARG A 41 -31.76 -39.81 19.02
N ARG A 42 -32.84 -39.39 18.34
CA ARG A 42 -32.92 -38.12 17.60
C ARG A 42 -33.05 -36.90 18.53
N ARG A 43 -33.71 -37.04 19.69
CA ARG A 43 -33.86 -36.01 20.75
C ARG A 43 -32.62 -35.88 21.63
N ARG A 44 -31.77 -36.92 21.68
CA ARG A 44 -30.34 -36.76 21.96
C ARG A 44 -29.71 -36.06 20.77
N VAL A 45 -30.17 -34.82 20.53
CA VAL A 45 -29.39 -33.77 19.94
C VAL A 45 -28.06 -33.83 20.65
N ASP A 46 -27.03 -34.20 19.90
CA ASP A 46 -25.72 -34.45 20.46
C ASP A 46 -25.18 -33.10 20.93
N VAL A 47 -25.40 -32.81 22.21
CA VAL A 47 -25.03 -31.55 22.87
C VAL A 47 -23.55 -31.29 22.64
N ASP A 48 -22.77 -32.36 22.54
CA ASP A 48 -21.35 -32.32 22.23
C ASP A 48 -21.10 -31.91 20.77
N ALA A 49 -21.87 -32.43 19.81
CA ALA A 49 -21.80 -31.97 18.41
C ALA A 49 -22.21 -30.49 18.23
N ILE A 50 -23.20 -30.00 18.99
CA ILE A 50 -23.55 -28.57 18.98
C ILE A 50 -22.43 -27.72 19.60
N ARG A 51 -21.86 -28.17 20.73
CA ARG A 51 -20.74 -27.49 21.39
C ARG A 51 -19.51 -27.42 20.49
N GLU A 52 -19.17 -28.52 19.81
CA GLU A 52 -18.08 -28.55 18.83
C GLU A 52 -18.36 -27.66 17.63
N GLY A 53 -19.61 -27.62 17.15
CA GLY A 53 -20.03 -26.73 16.07
C GLY A 53 -19.88 -25.24 16.43
N ILE A 54 -20.30 -24.85 17.65
CA ILE A 54 -20.13 -23.48 18.15
C ILE A 54 -18.64 -23.15 18.29
N LYS A 55 -17.86 -24.04 18.91
CA LYS A 55 -16.42 -23.84 19.09
C LYS A 55 -15.69 -23.66 17.76
N ARG A 56 -15.99 -24.48 16.75
CA ARG A 56 -15.41 -24.34 15.41
C ARG A 56 -15.78 -23.01 14.75
N GLN A 57 -17.03 -22.57 14.92
CA GLN A 57 -17.46 -21.27 14.40
C GLN A 57 -16.78 -20.09 15.10
N GLU A 58 -16.52 -20.20 16.41
CA GLU A 58 -15.75 -19.19 17.15
C GLU A 58 -14.30 -19.17 16.68
N GLU A 59 -13.64 -20.32 16.55
CA GLU A 59 -12.27 -20.45 16.01
C GLU A 59 -12.17 -19.90 14.57
N GLU A 60 -13.13 -20.21 13.70
CA GLU A 60 -13.17 -19.66 12.33
C GLU A 60 -13.36 -18.14 12.32
N LYS A 61 -14.15 -17.59 13.24
CA LYS A 61 -14.32 -16.13 13.38
C LYS A 61 -13.04 -15.47 13.89
N GLU A 62 -12.38 -16.06 14.88
CA GLU A 62 -11.11 -15.58 15.42
C GLU A 62 -10.02 -15.61 14.34
N GLN A 63 -9.93 -16.70 13.57
CA GLN A 63 -8.97 -16.81 12.48
C GLN A 63 -9.22 -15.73 11.40
N ARG A 64 -10.47 -15.52 10.99
CA ARG A 64 -10.82 -14.45 10.03
C ARG A 64 -10.49 -13.05 10.57
N ALA A 65 -10.69 -12.81 11.86
CA ALA A 65 -10.33 -11.55 12.49
C ALA A 65 -8.79 -11.37 12.51
N ALA A 66 -8.05 -12.42 12.84
CA ALA A 66 -6.59 -12.41 12.83
C ALA A 66 -6.03 -12.16 11.41
N ASP A 67 -6.62 -12.78 10.39
CA ASP A 67 -6.24 -12.59 8.98
C ASP A 67 -6.55 -11.16 8.51
N ALA A 68 -7.72 -10.62 8.89
CA ALA A 68 -8.09 -9.23 8.59
C ALA A 68 -7.14 -8.22 9.25
N ASP A 69 -6.75 -8.45 10.50
CA ASP A 69 -5.80 -7.60 11.20
C ASP A 69 -4.37 -7.74 10.66
N ALA A 70 -3.98 -8.93 10.19
CA ALA A 70 -2.73 -9.13 9.49
C ALA A 70 -2.70 -8.36 8.15
N LEU A 71 -3.80 -8.38 7.39
CA LEU A 71 -3.94 -7.61 6.15
C LEU A 71 -3.84 -6.10 6.42
N LYS A 72 -4.57 -5.59 7.43
CA LYS A 72 -4.48 -4.18 7.84
C LYS A 72 -3.08 -3.77 8.24
N ARG A 73 -2.35 -4.63 8.97
CA ARG A 73 -0.95 -4.38 9.34
C ARG A 73 -0.03 -4.38 8.11
N ALA A 74 -0.24 -5.29 7.16
CA ALA A 74 0.52 -5.32 5.91
C ALA A 74 0.27 -4.07 5.07
N GLU A 75 -0.99 -3.63 4.93
CA GLU A 75 -1.35 -2.39 4.22
C GLU A 75 -0.77 -1.14 4.91
N ALA A 76 -0.85 -1.06 6.24
CA ALA A 76 -0.23 0.02 7.01
C ALA A 76 1.29 0.04 6.82
N GLY A 77 1.94 -1.12 6.82
CA GLY A 77 3.36 -1.29 6.54
C GLY A 77 3.73 -0.83 5.12
N ALA A 78 2.95 -1.24 4.11
CA ALA A 78 3.15 -0.83 2.73
C ALA A 78 2.97 0.68 2.54
N LYS A 79 1.95 1.28 3.18
CA LYS A 79 1.73 2.73 3.17
C LYS A 79 2.91 3.48 3.81
N ALA A 80 3.41 3.00 4.94
CA ALA A 80 4.57 3.58 5.61
C ALA A 80 5.84 3.47 4.76
N ALA A 81 6.06 2.32 4.10
CA ALA A 81 7.19 2.13 3.19
C ALA A 81 7.14 3.08 1.99
N ARG A 82 5.97 3.21 1.34
CA ARG A 82 5.75 4.17 0.24
C ARG A 82 6.03 5.60 0.68
N TYR A 83 5.57 5.99 1.88
CA TYR A 83 5.81 7.33 2.41
C TYR A 83 7.30 7.60 2.68
N ARG A 84 8.05 6.62 3.20
CA ARG A 84 9.51 6.76 3.39
C ARG A 84 10.22 6.92 2.05
N MET A 85 9.91 6.06 1.07
CA MET A 85 10.49 6.16 -0.27
C MET A 85 10.21 7.52 -0.91
N TRP A 86 8.95 7.99 -0.86
CA TRP A 86 8.57 9.32 -1.33
C TRP A 86 9.40 10.44 -0.68
N LYS A 87 9.60 10.36 0.65
CA LYS A 87 10.38 11.34 1.41
C LYS A 87 11.85 11.35 1.00
N ASP A 88 12.44 10.16 0.82
CA ASP A 88 13.85 10.01 0.47
C ASP A 88 14.13 10.49 -0.96
N ARG A 89 13.24 10.16 -1.91
CA ARG A 89 13.31 10.66 -3.29
C ARG A 89 13.31 12.19 -3.35
N ARG A 90 12.42 12.83 -2.60
CA ARG A 90 12.33 14.31 -2.57
C ARG A 90 13.51 14.97 -1.89
N ARG A 91 14.04 14.37 -0.81
CA ARG A 91 15.28 14.83 -0.17
C ARG A 91 16.46 14.78 -1.14
N HIS A 92 16.54 13.73 -1.95
CA HIS A 92 17.58 13.62 -2.96
C HIS A 92 17.50 14.76 -3.98
N VAL A 93 16.32 15.03 -4.56
CA VAL A 93 16.13 16.15 -5.50
C VAL A 93 16.41 17.51 -4.84
N ALA A 94 15.96 17.71 -3.59
CA ALA A 94 16.25 18.93 -2.85
C ALA A 94 17.76 19.11 -2.58
N GLY A 95 18.47 17.99 -2.33
CA GLY A 95 19.93 17.97 -2.21
C GLY A 95 20.61 18.42 -3.51
N ILE A 96 20.21 17.87 -4.66
CA ILE A 96 20.70 18.30 -5.98
C ILE A 96 20.45 19.80 -6.17
N SER A 97 19.22 20.27 -5.92
CA SER A 97 18.85 21.69 -6.05
C SER A 97 19.69 22.59 -5.15
N SER A 98 20.00 22.14 -3.93
CA SER A 98 20.85 22.87 -2.99
C SER A 98 22.30 22.95 -3.47
N SER A 99 22.83 21.88 -4.06
CA SER A 99 24.18 21.85 -4.64
C SER A 99 24.30 22.81 -5.83
N VAL A 100 23.32 22.80 -6.75
CA VAL A 100 23.28 23.73 -7.89
C VAL A 100 23.17 25.17 -7.42
N ALA A 101 22.24 25.47 -6.51
CA ALA A 101 22.09 26.82 -5.95
C ALA A 101 23.38 27.31 -5.28
N SER A 102 24.04 26.45 -4.49
CA SER A 102 25.30 26.79 -3.82
C SER A 102 26.44 27.05 -4.80
N MET A 103 26.55 26.26 -5.87
CA MET A 103 27.53 26.50 -6.94
C MET A 103 27.29 27.86 -7.58
N VAL A 104 26.06 28.12 -8.01
CA VAL A 104 25.71 29.34 -8.74
C VAL A 104 25.86 30.57 -7.86
N GLN A 105 25.47 30.49 -6.58
CA GLN A 105 25.66 31.58 -5.62
C GLN A 105 27.15 31.94 -5.50
N ARG A 106 28.02 30.96 -5.26
CA ARG A 106 29.47 31.19 -5.15
C ARG A 106 30.05 31.87 -6.39
N TRP A 107 29.65 31.41 -7.57
CA TRP A 107 30.16 31.94 -8.83
C TRP A 107 29.55 33.30 -9.20
N SER A 108 28.31 33.57 -8.81
CA SER A 108 27.70 34.89 -9.01
C SER A 108 28.45 36.00 -8.26
N VAL A 109 29.05 35.68 -7.10
CA VAL A 109 29.86 36.62 -6.31
C VAL A 109 31.23 36.87 -6.96
N GLN A 110 31.80 35.86 -7.62
CA GLN A 110 33.11 35.93 -8.27
C GLN A 110 33.04 36.46 -9.72
N ALA A 111 31.87 36.39 -10.35
CA ALA A 111 31.66 36.87 -11.70
C ALA A 111 31.73 38.41 -11.76
N GLU A 112 32.39 38.92 -12.79
CA GLU A 112 32.39 40.36 -13.11
C GLU A 112 30.95 40.87 -13.35
N ALA A 113 30.72 42.14 -13.02
CA ALA A 113 29.42 42.76 -13.24
C ALA A 113 29.06 42.75 -14.74
N GLY A 114 27.85 42.27 -15.06
CA GLY A 114 27.35 42.17 -16.42
C GLY A 114 26.42 40.98 -16.63
N ARG A 115 26.04 40.74 -17.88
CA ARG A 115 25.01 39.75 -18.28
C ARG A 115 25.23 38.34 -17.71
N LYS A 116 26.49 37.91 -17.57
CA LYS A 116 26.83 36.59 -17.01
C LYS A 116 26.47 36.50 -15.53
N ARG A 117 26.77 37.54 -14.73
CA ARG A 117 26.42 37.59 -13.31
C ARG A 117 24.91 37.64 -13.11
N ASP A 118 24.21 38.45 -13.90
CA ASP A 118 22.75 38.58 -13.81
C ASP A 118 22.06 37.24 -14.11
N ARG A 119 22.51 36.55 -15.16
CA ARG A 119 21.99 35.21 -15.50
C ARG A 119 22.26 34.18 -14.41
N LEU A 120 23.42 34.22 -13.75
CA LEU A 120 23.70 33.36 -12.60
C LEU A 120 22.77 33.68 -11.42
N LEU A 121 22.45 34.96 -11.17
CA LEU A 121 21.51 35.33 -10.10
C LEU A 121 20.08 34.85 -10.40
N ASP A 122 19.64 34.90 -11.65
CA ASP A 122 18.35 34.33 -12.07
C ASP A 122 18.29 32.82 -11.82
N ILE A 123 19.34 32.11 -12.23
CA ILE A 123 19.49 30.66 -12.02
C ILE A 123 19.45 30.35 -10.51
N TYR A 124 20.21 31.09 -9.70
CA TYR A 124 20.23 30.94 -8.24
C TYR A 124 18.82 31.09 -7.66
N THR A 125 18.10 32.14 -8.04
CA THR A 125 16.76 32.43 -7.53
C THR A 125 15.76 31.35 -7.92
N SER A 126 15.84 30.86 -9.17
CA SER A 126 15.02 29.74 -9.64
C SER A 126 15.33 28.45 -8.90
N CYS A 127 16.60 28.07 -8.73
CA CYS A 127 17.00 26.88 -7.98
C CYS A 127 16.60 26.97 -6.51
N ASN A 128 16.73 28.15 -5.89
CA ASN A 128 16.34 28.35 -4.50
C ASN A 128 14.81 28.22 -4.31
N ARG A 129 14.01 28.73 -5.25
CA ARG A 129 12.55 28.56 -5.22
C ARG A 129 12.13 27.09 -5.33
N ILE A 130 12.79 26.33 -6.21
CA ILE A 130 12.56 24.88 -6.34
C ILE A 130 12.95 24.17 -5.04
N ASN A 131 14.13 24.49 -4.50
CA ASN A 131 14.64 23.91 -3.26
C ASN A 131 13.68 24.14 -2.06
N LEU A 132 13.25 25.39 -1.85
CA LEU A 132 12.34 25.75 -0.79
C LEU A 132 11.00 25.03 -0.91
N ARG A 133 10.46 24.92 -2.13
CA ARG A 133 9.23 24.17 -2.38
C ARG A 133 9.40 22.70 -2.01
N LEU A 134 10.48 22.07 -2.44
CA LEU A 134 10.75 20.65 -2.16
C LEU A 134 10.90 20.39 -0.65
N TRP A 135 11.64 21.25 0.07
CA TRP A 135 11.81 21.13 1.53
C TRP A 135 10.53 21.40 2.31
N ASN A 136 9.73 22.38 1.87
CA ASN A 136 8.44 22.67 2.48
C ASN A 136 7.51 21.49 2.31
N GLU A 137 7.41 20.92 1.11
CA GLU A 137 6.57 19.75 0.86
C GLU A 137 7.08 18.49 1.60
N VAL A 138 8.40 18.32 1.79
CA VAL A 138 8.97 17.24 2.64
C VAL A 138 8.57 17.40 4.12
N SER A 139 8.43 18.64 4.58
CA SER A 139 8.10 18.97 5.98
C SER A 139 6.60 18.97 6.24
N GLN A 140 5.81 19.42 5.25
CA GLN A 140 4.36 19.53 5.27
C GLN A 140 3.81 19.07 3.90
N PRO A 141 3.52 17.77 3.74
CA PRO A 141 3.04 17.24 2.48
C PRO A 141 1.59 17.69 2.22
N GLU A 142 1.41 18.70 1.35
CA GLU A 142 0.09 19.08 0.84
C GLU A 142 -0.34 18.17 -0.33
N ILE A 143 0.61 17.71 -1.14
CA ILE A 143 0.39 16.87 -2.32
C ILE A 143 1.39 15.72 -2.30
N LEU A 144 0.91 14.48 -2.21
CA LEU A 144 1.73 13.26 -2.32
C LEU A 144 2.01 12.89 -3.79
N SER A 145 2.38 13.88 -4.61
CA SER A 145 2.97 13.62 -5.93
C SER A 145 4.46 13.27 -5.74
N ASP A 146 4.98 12.36 -6.56
CA ASP A 146 6.36 11.86 -6.44
C ASP A 146 7.34 13.03 -6.58
N ILE A 147 7.39 13.66 -7.76
CA ILE A 147 8.22 14.84 -8.08
C ILE A 147 7.45 15.69 -9.10
N ASP A 148 7.52 17.01 -8.96
CA ASP A 148 7.09 17.94 -10.00
C ASP A 148 8.10 17.88 -11.16
N MET A 149 7.75 17.15 -12.21
CA MET A 149 8.63 16.92 -13.37
C MET A 149 8.97 18.22 -14.11
N ASP A 150 8.12 19.24 -14.07
CA ASP A 150 8.41 20.53 -14.68
C ASP A 150 9.45 21.32 -13.87
N ALA A 151 9.35 21.24 -12.53
CA ALA A 151 10.37 21.77 -11.64
C ALA A 151 11.70 21.04 -11.81
N TRP A 152 11.68 19.72 -11.99
CA TRP A 152 12.88 18.92 -12.27
C TRP A 152 13.53 19.30 -13.59
N LYS A 153 12.76 19.33 -14.69
CA LYS A 153 13.24 19.78 -16.02
C LYS A 153 13.82 21.19 -15.98
N ARG A 154 13.22 22.07 -15.18
CA ARG A 154 13.75 23.43 -14.98
C ARG A 154 15.08 23.41 -14.22
N LEU A 155 15.22 22.57 -13.20
CA LEU A 155 16.47 22.43 -12.45
C LEU A 155 17.61 21.88 -13.34
N CYS A 156 17.34 20.88 -14.17
CA CYS A 156 18.33 20.33 -15.10
C CYS A 156 18.79 21.37 -16.13
N ARG A 157 17.86 22.14 -16.70
CA ARG A 157 18.20 23.28 -17.59
C ARG A 157 19.03 24.34 -16.88
N ASN A 158 18.65 24.70 -15.67
CA ASN A 158 19.40 25.65 -14.85
C ASN A 158 20.83 25.17 -14.57
N TYR A 159 21.03 23.87 -14.34
CA TYR A 159 22.36 23.29 -14.18
C TYR A 159 23.15 23.35 -15.48
N ALA A 160 22.57 22.93 -16.61
CA ALA A 160 23.23 23.01 -17.91
C ALA A 160 23.64 24.44 -18.27
N ASP A 161 22.74 25.42 -18.08
CA ASP A 161 23.02 26.84 -18.27
C ASP A 161 24.16 27.32 -17.34
N ALA A 162 24.15 26.90 -16.07
CA ALA A 162 25.19 27.26 -15.12
C ALA A 162 26.55 26.67 -15.52
N CYS A 163 26.59 25.41 -15.98
CA CYS A 163 27.79 24.78 -16.50
C CYS A 163 28.32 25.52 -17.73
N ALA A 164 27.44 25.89 -18.67
CA ALA A 164 27.81 26.64 -19.88
C ALA A 164 28.37 28.04 -19.54
N LEU A 165 27.77 28.73 -18.58
CA LEU A 165 28.24 30.06 -18.16
C LEU A 165 29.56 29.98 -17.40
N THR A 166 29.72 29.01 -16.51
CA THR A 166 30.85 28.97 -15.57
C THR A 166 32.02 28.13 -16.07
N GLY A 167 31.78 27.18 -16.97
CA GLY A 167 32.76 26.18 -17.41
C GLY A 167 33.06 25.12 -16.34
N MET A 168 32.18 24.96 -15.34
CA MET A 168 32.39 24.05 -14.22
C MET A 168 31.26 23.04 -14.07
N VAL A 169 31.61 21.92 -13.45
CA VAL A 169 30.72 20.82 -13.11
C VAL A 169 30.74 20.59 -11.60
N ILE A 170 29.63 20.11 -11.05
CA ILE A 170 29.58 19.67 -9.66
C ILE A 170 30.11 18.25 -9.59
N LEU A 171 31.04 18.00 -8.67
CA LEU A 171 31.54 16.65 -8.38
C LEU A 171 30.92 16.14 -7.07
N VAL A 172 30.36 14.94 -7.12
CA VAL A 172 29.84 14.19 -5.97
C VAL A 172 30.62 12.88 -5.90
N GLU A 173 31.33 12.65 -4.79
CA GLU A 173 32.14 11.44 -4.59
C GLU A 173 33.17 11.16 -5.71
N GLY A 174 33.65 12.21 -6.38
CA GLY A 174 34.64 12.12 -7.46
C GLY A 174 34.04 11.85 -8.84
N VAL A 175 32.71 11.76 -8.95
CA VAL A 175 31.99 11.64 -10.23
C VAL A 175 31.22 12.94 -10.49
N GLU A 176 31.02 13.30 -11.76
CA GLU A 176 30.13 14.40 -12.12
C GLU A 176 28.73 14.15 -11.59
N LEU A 177 28.07 15.23 -11.15
CA LEU A 177 26.71 15.19 -10.66
C LEU A 177 25.79 14.58 -11.73
N ASP A 178 25.33 13.36 -11.47
CA ASP A 178 24.34 12.70 -12.29
C ASP A 178 22.96 13.31 -12.04
N LEU A 179 22.34 13.77 -13.13
CA LEU A 179 20.96 14.28 -13.14
C LEU A 179 19.96 13.19 -13.52
N ARG A 180 20.35 11.92 -13.59
CA ARG A 180 19.41 10.82 -13.76
C ARG A 180 18.88 10.38 -12.40
N LEU A 181 17.56 10.36 -12.27
CA LEU A 181 16.88 9.88 -11.08
C LEU A 181 16.75 8.36 -11.17
N PRO A 182 17.31 7.60 -10.20
CA PRO A 182 17.40 6.14 -10.30
C PRO A 182 16.06 5.39 -10.16
N TRP A 183 14.99 6.09 -9.82
CA TRP A 183 13.63 5.53 -9.70
C TRP A 183 12.69 5.93 -10.84
N LEU A 184 13.15 6.78 -11.77
CA LEU A 184 12.41 7.06 -13.00
C LEU A 184 12.84 6.07 -14.09
N ARG A 185 11.96 5.83 -15.07
CA ARG A 185 12.29 5.03 -16.24
C ARG A 185 13.22 5.85 -17.14
N ASP A 186 14.05 5.17 -17.93
CA ASP A 186 14.95 5.84 -18.87
C ASP A 186 14.16 6.67 -19.90
N GLU A 187 13.06 6.12 -20.42
CA GLU A 187 12.12 6.80 -21.35
C GLU A 187 11.62 8.16 -20.83
N ASP A 188 11.45 8.31 -19.50
CA ASP A 188 10.97 9.55 -18.88
C ASP A 188 12.09 10.61 -18.74
N GLN A 189 13.33 10.24 -19.08
CA GLN A 189 14.56 10.98 -18.85
C GLN A 189 15.41 11.14 -20.12
N ASP A 190 15.02 10.55 -21.25
CA ASP A 190 15.69 10.67 -22.55
C ASP A 190 15.94 12.14 -22.98
N TRP A 191 15.10 13.07 -22.52
CA TRP A 191 15.26 14.50 -22.76
C TRP A 191 16.50 15.12 -22.09
N LEU A 192 17.16 14.43 -21.15
CA LEU A 192 18.45 14.86 -20.57
C LEU A 192 19.59 14.73 -21.58
N ASP A 193 19.49 13.77 -22.51
CA ASP A 193 20.48 13.52 -23.55
C ASP A 193 20.20 14.38 -24.81
N ALA A 194 19.05 15.07 -24.85
CA ALA A 194 18.72 15.98 -25.93
C ALA A 194 19.67 17.19 -25.91
N PRO A 195 20.21 17.62 -27.07
CA PRO A 195 21.01 18.83 -27.13
C PRO A 195 20.20 20.01 -26.61
N PRO A 196 20.82 20.96 -25.89
CA PRO A 196 20.13 22.16 -25.44
C PRO A 196 19.50 22.84 -26.67
N PRO A 197 18.26 23.35 -26.58
CA PRO A 197 17.66 24.07 -27.69
C PRO A 197 18.60 25.20 -28.11
N ASP A 198 18.92 25.26 -29.40
CA ASP A 198 19.93 26.15 -29.96
C ASP A 198 19.82 27.56 -29.36
N ALA A 199 20.91 28.05 -28.78
CA ALA A 199 21.02 29.40 -28.22
C ALA A 199 20.93 30.52 -29.30
N ASN A 200 20.55 30.18 -30.54
CA ASN A 200 20.52 31.07 -31.71
C ASN A 200 19.10 31.46 -32.18
N GLU A 201 18.03 31.09 -31.48
CA GLU A 201 16.67 31.59 -31.76
C GLU A 201 16.12 32.52 -30.66
N VAL A 202 16.97 33.40 -30.12
CA VAL A 202 16.47 34.67 -29.57
C VAL A 202 16.60 35.69 -30.70
N ASP A 203 15.55 35.80 -31.50
CA ASP A 203 15.42 36.83 -32.53
C ASP A 203 15.52 38.22 -31.87
N LEU A 204 16.70 38.83 -32.01
CA LEU A 204 17.04 40.17 -31.55
C LEU A 204 16.48 41.28 -32.48
N SER A 205 15.53 40.98 -33.38
CA SER A 205 15.04 41.95 -34.36
C SER A 205 13.77 42.74 -34.00
N THR A 206 13.25 42.64 -32.78
CA THR A 206 12.14 43.51 -32.31
C THR A 206 12.58 44.52 -31.26
N ALA A 207 13.54 45.37 -31.64
CA ALA A 207 13.71 46.67 -31.00
C ALA A 207 12.96 47.72 -31.83
N ASP A 208 11.74 48.07 -31.40
CA ASP A 208 11.10 49.29 -31.87
C ASP A 208 11.97 50.51 -31.46
N PRO A 209 12.24 51.46 -32.37
CA PRO A 209 12.95 52.68 -32.00
C PRO A 209 12.05 53.58 -31.13
N PRO A 210 12.63 54.30 -30.14
CA PRO A 210 11.86 55.18 -29.27
C PRO A 210 11.29 56.36 -30.07
N SER A 211 10.01 56.66 -29.81
CA SER A 211 9.31 57.88 -30.26
C SER A 211 9.74 59.11 -29.47
#